data_AF-A0A2T0A7B6-F1
#
_entry.id   AF-A0A2T0A7B6-F1
#
_cell.length_a   1.000
_cell.length_b   1.000
_cell.length_c   1.000
_cell.angle_alpha   90.00
_cell.angle_beta   90.00
_cell.angle_gamma   90.00
#
_symmetry.space_group_name_H-M   'P 1'
#
loop_
_entity.id
_entity.type
_entity.pdbx_description
1 polymer ?
#
loop_
_entity_poly.entity_id
_entity_poly.type
_entity_poly.pdbx_seq_one_letter_code
_entity_poly.pdbx_strand_id
1 'polypeptide(L)'
;MASTSQRKPLTTSQESRLVRYLDDELLKFSGAYESRHSGTSRLPDLSTFLDALLPLQSFILTIPSVPPSSSLRVAYYLNLTSFIAPALDGYTILDETIDKLFETLERFDRGWVAVLRGREWDSTTGMAKEGSPQGDITASGMRNTDRIRLESRVRDIKANLAVALGLPEFIALETDPFQELARMQNGRTGGARPEPALSGLGGREMEMQSASQASTPSLVSDNPTSTDTDEAMSVDTEVAGGSLPTPTSGADMDDDEDDVDFEEVAAISPSSSHPQQHHVLSDAYADEPSADGSFQIHFTGVPPPTMQDGELSLQQGETPIVGQQRGFDPDSEYPLSEEEGDPIGGNAVTGANEEDATETEDGMEESTRDRVKRVFERTEQVLAELRSAQAA
;
A
#
# COMPACT_ATOMS: atom_id res chain seq x y z
N MET A 1 -17.93 -2.85 41.63
CA MET A 1 -17.08 -3.89 41.01
C MET A 1 -17.58 -4.07 39.60
N ALA A 2 -16.84 -3.56 38.60
CA ALA A 2 -17.23 -3.68 37.20
C ALA A 2 -16.90 -5.10 36.73
N SER A 3 -17.91 -5.86 36.35
CA SER A 3 -17.74 -7.21 35.80
C SER A 3 -16.89 -7.11 34.53
N THR A 4 -15.66 -7.60 34.59
CA THR A 4 -14.80 -7.77 33.41
C THR A 4 -15.44 -8.84 32.55
N SER A 5 -16.29 -8.43 31.60
CA SER A 5 -16.87 -9.35 30.62
C SER A 5 -15.70 -9.96 29.84
N GLN A 6 -15.46 -11.25 30.08
CA GLN A 6 -14.38 -11.99 29.48
C GLN A 6 -14.60 -11.99 27.96
N ARG A 7 -13.63 -11.43 27.22
CA ARG A 7 -13.74 -11.25 25.77
C ARG A 7 -13.84 -12.60 25.10
N LYS A 8 -14.98 -12.88 24.46
CA LYS A 8 -15.18 -14.12 23.72
C LYS A 8 -14.68 -13.93 22.29
N PRO A 9 -13.77 -14.79 21.79
CA PRO A 9 -13.39 -14.77 20.37
C PRO A 9 -14.61 -15.10 19.50
N LEU A 10 -14.55 -14.71 18.23
CA LEU A 10 -15.58 -15.09 17.27
C LEU A 10 -15.54 -16.61 17.07
N THR A 11 -16.71 -17.19 16.82
CA THR A 11 -16.80 -18.59 16.37
C THR A 11 -16.35 -18.69 14.92
N THR A 12 -15.84 -19.85 14.48
CA THR A 12 -15.38 -20.06 13.10
C THR A 12 -16.43 -19.73 12.04
N SER A 13 -17.72 -20.02 12.32
CA SER A 13 -18.84 -19.64 11.44
C SER A 13 -19.05 -18.12 11.37
N GLN A 14 -18.84 -17.40 12.47
CA GLN A 14 -18.89 -15.94 12.48
C GLN A 14 -17.70 -15.35 11.72
N GLU A 15 -16.49 -15.89 11.90
CA GLU A 15 -15.29 -15.46 11.18
C GLU A 15 -15.44 -15.67 9.67
N SER A 16 -15.91 -16.84 9.23
CA SER A 16 -16.13 -17.13 7.81
C SER A 16 -17.15 -16.17 7.17
N ARG A 17 -18.27 -15.88 7.87
CA ARG A 17 -19.25 -14.90 7.40
C ARG A 17 -18.71 -13.48 7.35
N LEU A 18 -17.93 -13.11 8.37
CA LEU A 18 -17.27 -11.80 8.46
C LEU A 18 -16.29 -11.60 7.31
N VAL A 19 -15.43 -12.58 7.06
CA VAL A 19 -14.44 -12.59 5.96
C VAL A 19 -15.15 -12.38 4.62
N ARG A 20 -16.16 -13.21 4.32
CA ARG A 20 -16.92 -13.09 3.07
C ARG A 20 -17.56 -11.70 2.91
N TYR A 21 -18.16 -11.19 3.97
CA TYR A 21 -18.77 -9.86 3.96
C TYR A 21 -17.72 -8.75 3.70
N LEU A 22 -16.59 -8.78 4.40
CA LEU A 22 -15.53 -7.79 4.25
C LEU A 22 -14.89 -7.86 2.87
N ASP A 23 -14.65 -9.05 2.32
CA ASP A 23 -14.11 -9.23 0.98
C ASP A 23 -15.08 -8.68 -0.07
N ASP A 24 -16.38 -8.98 0.05
CA ASP A 24 -17.42 -8.46 -0.85
C ASP A 24 -17.50 -6.91 -0.78
N GLU A 25 -17.44 -6.33 0.42
CA GLU A 25 -17.49 -4.86 0.58
C GLU A 25 -16.21 -4.17 0.11
N LEU A 26 -15.03 -4.73 0.39
CA LEU A 26 -13.76 -4.18 -0.07
C LEU A 26 -13.61 -4.30 -1.59
N LEU A 27 -14.13 -5.37 -2.20
CA LEU A 27 -14.17 -5.51 -3.66
C LEU A 27 -15.10 -4.47 -4.31
N LYS A 28 -16.28 -4.23 -3.72
CA LYS A 28 -17.18 -3.15 -4.20
C LYS A 28 -16.52 -1.78 -4.03
N PHE A 29 -15.84 -1.56 -2.92
CA PHE A 29 -15.14 -0.32 -2.63
C PHE A 29 -13.99 -0.09 -3.62
N SER A 30 -13.14 -1.09 -3.88
CA SER A 30 -12.05 -1.00 -4.84
C SER A 30 -12.56 -0.78 -6.27
N GLY A 31 -13.60 -1.50 -6.70
CA GLY A 31 -14.20 -1.31 -8.02
C GLY A 31 -14.82 0.09 -8.19
N ALA A 32 -15.45 0.63 -7.13
CA ALA A 32 -15.96 2.01 -7.15
C ALA A 32 -14.83 3.03 -7.23
N TYR A 33 -13.71 2.80 -6.54
CA TYR A 33 -12.52 3.63 -6.59
C TYR A 33 -11.82 3.59 -7.95
N GLU A 34 -11.65 2.41 -8.56
CA GLU A 34 -11.08 2.27 -9.90
C GLU A 34 -11.93 2.96 -10.96
N SER A 35 -13.25 2.89 -10.81
CA SER A 35 -14.21 3.56 -11.69
C SER A 35 -14.45 5.03 -11.33
N ARG A 36 -13.71 5.66 -10.40
CA ARG A 36 -13.95 7.05 -9.93
C ARG A 36 -14.02 8.12 -11.04
N HIS A 37 -13.33 7.91 -12.15
CA HIS A 37 -13.36 8.81 -13.31
C HIS A 37 -14.56 8.57 -14.24
N SER A 38 -15.31 7.49 -14.03
CA SER A 38 -16.59 7.25 -14.69
C SER A 38 -17.64 8.18 -14.09
N GLY A 39 -18.41 8.87 -14.93
CA GLY A 39 -19.53 9.71 -14.49
C GLY A 39 -20.64 8.96 -13.73
N THR A 40 -20.57 7.62 -13.67
CA THR A 40 -21.49 6.74 -12.92
C THR A 40 -20.89 6.19 -11.63
N SER A 41 -19.68 6.61 -11.24
CA SER A 41 -19.03 6.10 -10.03
C SER A 41 -19.80 6.46 -8.76
N ARG A 42 -19.73 5.56 -7.78
CA ARG A 42 -20.22 5.82 -6.41
C ARG A 42 -19.27 6.67 -5.59
N LEU A 43 -18.00 6.78 -5.99
CA LEU A 43 -16.96 7.53 -5.29
C LEU A 43 -16.33 8.57 -6.23
N PRO A 44 -17.11 9.58 -6.68
CA PRO A 44 -16.64 10.55 -7.68
C PRO A 44 -15.60 11.53 -7.13
N ASP A 45 -15.62 11.81 -5.82
CA ASP A 45 -14.75 12.78 -5.16
C ASP A 45 -14.13 12.23 -3.87
N LEU A 46 -13.11 12.93 -3.37
CA LEU A 46 -12.41 12.57 -2.15
C LEU A 46 -13.34 12.57 -0.93
N SER A 47 -14.27 13.52 -0.85
CA SER A 47 -15.20 13.64 0.28
C SER A 47 -16.06 12.38 0.43
N THR A 48 -16.63 11.89 -0.67
CA THR A 48 -17.46 10.69 -0.75
C THR A 48 -16.63 9.43 -0.52
N PHE A 49 -15.40 9.40 -1.02
CA PHE A 49 -14.44 8.33 -0.72
C PHE A 49 -14.16 8.22 0.78
N LEU A 50 -13.86 9.34 1.46
CA LEU A 50 -13.61 9.36 2.91
C LEU A 50 -14.86 8.92 3.70
N ASP A 51 -16.05 9.37 3.32
CA ASP A 51 -17.31 8.96 3.97
C ASP A 51 -17.60 7.47 3.83
N ALA A 52 -17.26 6.88 2.68
CA ALA A 52 -17.42 5.45 2.45
C ALA A 52 -16.37 4.61 3.20
N LEU A 53 -15.19 5.18 3.46
CA LEU A 53 -14.09 4.51 4.16
C LEU A 53 -14.35 4.35 5.67
N LEU A 54 -14.95 5.36 6.31
CA LEU A 54 -15.14 5.42 7.77
C LEU A 54 -16.05 4.31 8.37
N PRO A 55 -17.16 3.90 7.73
CA PRO A 55 -17.97 2.77 8.17
C PRO A 55 -17.18 1.45 8.14
N LEU A 56 -16.42 1.20 7.07
CA LEU A 56 -15.58 -0.01 6.94
C LEU A 56 -14.50 -0.03 8.01
N GLN A 57 -13.82 1.10 8.25
CA GLN A 57 -12.87 1.25 9.35
C GLN A 57 -13.52 0.90 10.69
N SER A 58 -14.66 1.53 11.00
CA SER A 58 -15.30 1.36 12.30
C SER A 58 -15.74 -0.09 12.50
N PHE A 59 -16.27 -0.73 11.45
CA PHE A 59 -16.66 -2.13 11.46
C PHE A 59 -15.45 -3.07 11.66
N ILE A 60 -14.36 -2.90 10.91
CA ILE A 60 -13.13 -3.70 11.09
C ILE A 60 -12.56 -3.54 12.51
N LEU A 61 -12.59 -2.32 13.07
CA LEU A 61 -12.09 -2.08 14.42
C LEU A 61 -12.96 -2.68 15.52
N THR A 62 -14.23 -3.03 15.24
CA THR A 62 -15.09 -3.77 16.18
C THR A 62 -14.74 -5.26 16.29
N ILE A 63 -13.92 -5.79 15.38
CA ILE A 63 -13.45 -7.19 15.45
C ILE A 63 -12.71 -7.40 16.79
N PRO A 64 -12.99 -8.48 17.54
CA PRO A 64 -12.33 -8.71 18.82
C PRO A 64 -10.81 -8.73 18.70
N SER A 65 -10.12 -8.04 19.61
CA SER A 65 -8.65 -8.02 19.69
C SER A 65 -8.05 -9.28 20.33
N VAL A 66 -8.85 -10.33 20.52
CA VAL A 66 -8.41 -11.62 21.06
C VAL A 66 -8.15 -12.62 19.93
N PRO A 67 -7.09 -13.45 20.01
CA PRO A 67 -6.86 -14.52 19.04
C PRO A 67 -8.03 -15.52 18.98
N PRO A 68 -8.34 -16.10 17.80
CA PRO A 68 -7.66 -15.90 16.51
C PRO A 68 -8.09 -14.63 15.75
N SER A 69 -9.23 -14.03 16.12
CA SER A 69 -9.86 -12.92 15.39
C SER A 69 -9.01 -11.64 15.33
N SER A 70 -8.07 -11.45 16.26
CA SER A 70 -7.13 -10.32 16.26
C SER A 70 -6.30 -10.24 14.97
N SER A 71 -5.92 -11.38 14.40
CA SER A 71 -5.17 -11.43 13.15
C SER A 71 -5.98 -10.94 11.95
N LEU A 72 -7.27 -11.28 11.90
CA LEU A 72 -8.21 -10.77 10.89
C LEU A 72 -8.36 -9.25 10.98
N ARG A 73 -8.48 -8.73 12.21
CA ARG A 73 -8.55 -7.27 12.44
C ARG A 73 -7.33 -6.56 11.87
N VAL A 74 -6.13 -7.06 12.13
CA VAL A 74 -4.88 -6.48 11.59
C VAL A 74 -4.86 -6.56 10.07
N ALA A 75 -5.15 -7.73 9.49
CA ALA A 75 -5.08 -7.97 8.05
C ALA A 75 -6.02 -7.05 7.27
N TYR A 76 -7.30 -6.99 7.67
CA TYR A 76 -8.28 -6.14 7.01
C TYR A 76 -8.02 -4.65 7.22
N TYR A 77 -7.51 -4.26 8.39
CA TYR A 77 -7.21 -2.85 8.64
C TYR A 77 -5.98 -2.38 7.86
N LEU A 78 -4.98 -3.24 7.67
CA LEU A 78 -3.86 -3.02 6.74
C LEU A 78 -4.38 -2.85 5.31
N ASN A 79 -5.30 -3.73 4.88
CA ASN A 79 -5.88 -3.66 3.54
C ASN A 79 -6.64 -2.35 3.33
N LEU A 80 -7.52 -1.97 4.27
CA LEU A 80 -8.26 -0.72 4.21
C LEU A 80 -7.33 0.51 4.17
N THR A 81 -6.28 0.52 4.98
CA THR A 81 -5.30 1.62 5.01
C THR A 81 -4.55 1.76 3.69
N SER A 82 -4.41 0.67 2.92
CA SER A 82 -3.71 0.68 1.64
C SER A 82 -4.42 1.47 0.53
N PHE A 83 -5.71 1.78 0.70
CA PHE A 83 -6.45 2.62 -0.25
C PHE A 83 -6.18 4.11 -0.09
N ILE A 84 -5.64 4.56 1.06
CA ILE A 84 -5.49 5.98 1.37
C ILE A 84 -4.43 6.63 0.47
N ALA A 85 -3.23 6.06 0.37
CA ALA A 85 -2.15 6.65 -0.42
C ALA A 85 -2.51 6.78 -1.92
N PRO A 86 -3.04 5.74 -2.59
CA PRO A 86 -3.53 5.87 -3.96
C PRO A 86 -4.65 6.92 -4.09
N ALA A 87 -5.56 7.00 -3.13
CA ALA A 87 -6.67 7.97 -3.19
C ALA A 87 -6.18 9.43 -3.08
N LEU A 88 -5.12 9.68 -2.30
CA LEU A 88 -4.51 11.01 -2.22
C LEU A 88 -3.89 11.46 -3.54
N ASP A 89 -3.35 10.52 -4.32
CA ASP A 89 -2.82 10.77 -5.67
C ASP A 89 -3.95 10.82 -6.72
N GLY A 90 -4.97 9.98 -6.55
CA GLY A 90 -6.02 9.75 -7.54
C GLY A 90 -7.20 10.72 -7.50
N TYR A 91 -7.36 11.51 -6.43
CA TYR A 91 -8.40 12.53 -6.28
C TYR A 91 -7.80 13.93 -6.15
N THR A 92 -8.49 14.94 -6.67
CA THR A 92 -8.16 16.33 -6.42
C THR A 92 -8.50 16.70 -4.97
N ILE A 93 -7.51 17.15 -4.21
CA ILE A 93 -7.72 17.68 -2.85
C ILE A 93 -8.20 19.12 -2.97
N LEU A 94 -9.43 19.39 -2.53
CA LEU A 94 -10.01 20.73 -2.48
C LEU A 94 -9.87 21.29 -1.06
N ASP A 95 -9.72 22.60 -0.91
CA ASP A 95 -9.57 23.27 0.40
C ASP A 95 -10.67 22.88 1.39
N GLU A 96 -11.91 22.76 0.93
CA GLU A 96 -13.07 22.35 1.73
C GLU A 96 -13.02 20.90 2.24
N THR A 97 -12.19 20.05 1.61
CA THR A 97 -12.02 18.64 1.97
C THR A 97 -10.79 18.38 2.84
N ILE A 98 -9.88 19.35 2.96
CA ILE A 98 -8.62 19.22 3.72
C ILE A 98 -8.89 18.88 5.18
N ASP A 99 -9.82 19.59 5.84
CA ASP A 99 -10.11 19.35 7.25
C ASP A 99 -10.68 17.96 7.50
N LYS A 100 -11.61 17.53 6.64
CA LYS A 100 -12.18 16.19 6.67
C LYS A 100 -11.13 15.10 6.43
N LEU A 101 -10.19 15.35 5.52
CA LEU A 101 -9.08 14.45 5.26
C LEU A 101 -8.21 14.28 6.50
N PHE A 102 -7.78 15.37 7.13
CA PHE A 102 -6.98 15.31 8.35
C PHE A 102 -7.72 14.66 9.53
N GLU A 103 -9.01 14.94 9.70
CA GLU A 103 -9.84 14.26 10.71
C GLU A 103 -9.90 12.74 10.46
N THR A 104 -10.06 12.35 9.19
CA THR A 104 -10.08 10.94 8.80
C THR A 104 -8.72 10.29 9.09
N LEU A 105 -7.61 10.92 8.71
CA LEU A 105 -6.26 10.43 9.01
C LEU A 105 -5.99 10.33 10.51
N GLU A 106 -6.45 11.30 11.31
CA GLU A 106 -6.35 11.24 12.77
C GLU A 106 -7.14 10.04 13.33
N ARG A 107 -8.33 9.78 12.77
CA ARG A 107 -9.14 8.62 13.16
C ARG A 107 -8.43 7.31 12.80
N PHE A 108 -7.76 7.25 11.64
CA PHE A 108 -6.92 6.11 11.26
C PHE A 108 -5.75 5.90 12.22
N ASP A 109 -5.05 6.96 12.59
CA ASP A 109 -3.97 6.94 13.58
C ASP A 109 -4.45 6.40 14.94
N ARG A 110 -5.57 6.92 15.45
CA ARG A 110 -6.18 6.40 16.69
C ARG A 110 -6.61 4.93 16.56
N GLY A 111 -7.14 4.54 15.42
CA GLY A 111 -7.50 3.15 15.12
C GLY A 111 -6.29 2.22 15.14
N TRP A 112 -5.16 2.64 14.56
CA TRP A 112 -3.91 1.87 14.59
C TRP A 112 -3.32 1.76 15.98
N VAL A 113 -3.33 2.84 16.77
CA VAL A 113 -2.96 2.79 18.20
C VAL A 113 -3.83 1.78 18.95
N ALA A 114 -5.13 1.72 18.67
CA ALA A 114 -6.03 0.75 19.28
C ALA A 114 -5.69 -0.68 18.87
N VAL A 115 -5.40 -0.94 17.59
CA VAL A 115 -4.99 -2.25 17.08
C VAL A 115 -3.66 -2.69 17.69
N LEU A 116 -2.64 -1.83 17.62
CA LEU A 116 -1.29 -2.11 18.13
C LEU A 116 -1.28 -2.38 19.64
N ARG A 117 -2.19 -1.76 20.40
CA ARG A 117 -2.33 -1.98 21.85
C ARG A 117 -3.38 -3.04 22.21
N GLY A 118 -3.95 -3.76 21.24
CA GLY A 118 -4.98 -4.77 21.47
C GLY A 118 -6.25 -4.25 22.16
N ARG A 119 -6.58 -2.96 21.98
CA ARG A 119 -7.73 -2.31 22.62
C ARG A 119 -9.02 -2.49 21.83
N GLU A 120 -10.13 -2.56 22.56
CA GLU A 120 -11.46 -2.46 21.97
C GLU A 120 -11.69 -1.07 21.37
N TRP A 121 -12.38 -1.03 20.25
CA TRP A 121 -12.80 0.19 19.60
C TRP A 121 -14.25 0.51 19.96
N ASP A 122 -14.53 1.77 20.26
CA ASP A 122 -15.88 2.29 20.40
C ASP A 122 -16.24 3.05 19.11
N SER A 123 -17.14 2.47 18.33
CA SER A 123 -17.59 3.03 17.06
C SER A 123 -18.34 4.35 17.22
N THR A 124 -18.97 4.58 18.38
CA THR A 124 -19.77 5.78 18.64
C THR A 124 -18.89 6.98 18.91
N THR A 125 -17.83 6.81 19.70
CA THR A 125 -16.88 7.88 20.05
C THR A 125 -15.73 8.00 19.04
N GLY A 126 -15.49 6.96 18.22
CA GLY A 126 -14.35 6.94 17.30
C GLY A 126 -13.01 6.89 18.04
N MET A 127 -13.00 6.24 19.20
CA MET A 127 -11.89 6.15 20.13
C MET A 127 -11.73 4.72 20.65
N ALA A 128 -10.56 4.42 21.22
CA ALA A 128 -10.40 3.20 21.99
C ALA A 128 -11.25 3.27 23.27
N LYS A 129 -11.96 2.20 23.60
CA LYS A 129 -12.83 2.15 24.78
C LYS A 129 -12.02 2.29 26.08
N GLU A 130 -12.32 3.32 26.86
CA GLU A 130 -11.69 3.56 28.15
C GLU A 130 -11.96 2.41 29.13
N GLY A 131 -10.96 2.05 29.95
CA GLY A 131 -11.09 0.98 30.94
C GLY A 131 -10.98 -0.44 30.39
N SER A 132 -10.74 -0.62 29.08
CA SER A 132 -10.20 -1.88 28.57
C SER A 132 -8.92 -2.19 29.35
N PRO A 133 -8.74 -3.39 29.95
CA PRO A 133 -7.46 -3.77 30.49
C PRO A 133 -6.43 -3.54 29.39
N GLN A 134 -5.38 -2.81 29.72
CA GLN A 134 -4.26 -2.61 28.82
C GLN A 134 -3.76 -4.01 28.52
N GLY A 135 -4.03 -4.50 27.30
CA GLY A 135 -3.37 -5.72 26.84
C GLY A 135 -1.89 -5.44 26.99
N ASP A 136 -1.15 -6.36 27.59
CA ASP A 136 0.30 -6.24 27.60
C ASP A 136 0.73 -5.94 26.16
N ILE A 137 1.67 -5.01 26.00
CA ILE A 137 2.13 -4.57 24.68
C ILE A 137 2.66 -5.78 23.86
N THR A 138 3.14 -6.81 24.56
CA THR A 138 3.56 -8.12 24.04
C THR A 138 2.39 -8.99 23.55
N ALA A 139 1.17 -8.74 24.02
CA ALA A 139 -0.05 -9.47 23.67
C ALA A 139 -0.74 -8.96 22.39
N SER A 140 -0.23 -7.87 21.77
CA SER A 140 -0.75 -7.35 20.50
C SER A 140 -0.85 -8.42 19.41
N GLY A 141 0.01 -9.45 19.47
CA GLY A 141 -0.03 -10.60 18.55
C GLY A 141 0.26 -10.23 17.09
N MET A 142 0.57 -8.96 16.80
CA MET A 142 0.89 -8.48 15.46
C MET A 142 2.27 -9.00 15.04
N ARG A 143 2.32 -9.63 13.86
CA ARG A 143 3.55 -10.21 13.31
C ARG A 143 4.52 -9.10 12.91
N ASN A 144 5.82 -9.38 12.97
CA ASN A 144 6.85 -8.43 12.55
C ASN A 144 6.68 -8.00 11.08
N THR A 145 6.24 -8.91 10.22
CA THR A 145 5.93 -8.62 8.80
C THR A 145 4.82 -7.59 8.66
N ASP A 146 3.76 -7.70 9.46
CA ASP A 146 2.63 -6.77 9.44
C ASP A 146 3.06 -5.40 9.97
N ARG A 147 3.99 -5.37 10.92
CA ARG A 147 4.58 -4.13 11.46
C ARG A 147 5.35 -3.37 10.39
N ILE A 148 6.24 -4.05 9.68
CA ILE A 148 7.01 -3.45 8.57
C ILE A 148 6.07 -2.96 7.47
N ARG A 149 5.01 -3.72 7.15
CA ARG A 149 3.98 -3.29 6.21
C ARG A 149 3.26 -2.02 6.67
N LEU A 150 2.88 -1.93 7.93
CA LEU A 150 2.26 -0.72 8.48
C LEU A 150 3.19 0.48 8.41
N GLU A 151 4.45 0.32 8.83
CA GLU A 151 5.48 1.37 8.74
C GLU A 151 5.64 1.88 7.30
N SER A 152 5.73 0.96 6.34
CA SER A 152 5.79 1.31 4.92
C SER A 152 4.56 2.10 4.49
N ARG A 153 3.35 1.66 4.85
CA ARG A 153 2.10 2.33 4.47
C ARG A 153 1.95 3.71 5.09
N VAL A 154 2.33 3.88 6.34
CA VAL A 154 2.33 5.18 7.01
C VAL A 154 3.28 6.14 6.30
N ARG A 155 4.49 5.68 5.94
CA ARG A 155 5.44 6.47 5.15
C ARG A 155 4.86 6.85 3.79
N ASP A 156 4.29 5.89 3.06
CA ASP A 156 3.67 6.11 1.76
C ASP A 156 2.55 7.16 1.85
N ILE A 157 1.66 7.07 2.84
CA ILE A 157 0.56 8.03 3.03
C ILE A 157 1.09 9.43 3.32
N LYS A 158 2.08 9.57 4.20
CA LYS A 158 2.68 10.88 4.52
C LYS A 158 3.35 11.50 3.30
N ALA A 159 4.07 10.70 2.51
CA ALA A 159 4.72 11.17 1.28
C ALA A 159 3.69 11.60 0.21
N ASN A 160 2.67 10.78 -0.06
CA ASN A 160 1.62 11.13 -1.03
C ASN A 160 0.80 12.34 -0.57
N LEU A 161 0.50 12.45 0.72
CA LEU A 161 -0.19 13.62 1.28
C LEU A 161 0.64 14.89 1.10
N ALA A 162 1.95 14.82 1.38
CA ALA A 162 2.86 15.93 1.20
C ALA A 162 2.91 16.39 -0.27
N VAL A 163 3.04 15.45 -1.21
CA VAL A 163 3.02 15.76 -2.65
C VAL A 163 1.70 16.39 -3.07
N ALA A 164 0.58 15.80 -2.67
CA ALA A 164 -0.75 16.26 -3.05
C ALA A 164 -1.08 17.65 -2.48
N LEU A 165 -0.45 18.04 -1.37
CA LEU A 165 -0.53 19.38 -0.78
C LEU A 165 0.56 20.34 -1.29
N GLY A 166 1.39 19.94 -2.26
CA GLY A 166 2.46 20.81 -2.78
C GLY A 166 3.59 21.07 -1.78
N LEU A 167 3.82 20.15 -0.84
CA LEU A 167 4.88 20.19 0.17
C LEU A 167 5.98 19.15 -0.13
N PRO A 168 6.75 19.28 -1.23
CA PRO A 168 7.74 18.28 -1.64
C PRO A 168 8.87 18.10 -0.62
N GLU A 169 9.09 19.08 0.27
CA GLU A 169 10.09 19.04 1.35
C GLU A 169 9.90 17.85 2.31
N PHE A 170 8.69 17.28 2.41
CA PHE A 170 8.37 16.19 3.32
C PHE A 170 8.53 14.80 2.73
N ILE A 171 8.89 14.72 1.44
CA ILE A 171 9.42 13.47 0.90
C ILE A 171 10.79 13.32 1.52
N ALA A 172 10.84 12.62 2.66
CA ALA A 172 12.09 12.14 3.21
C ALA A 172 12.70 11.27 2.13
N LEU A 173 13.57 11.86 1.31
CA LEU A 173 14.44 11.15 0.41
C LEU A 173 15.46 10.40 1.29
N GLU A 174 14.98 9.47 2.13
CA GLU A 174 15.82 8.56 2.90
C GLU A 174 16.70 7.72 1.95
N THR A 175 16.29 7.66 0.69
CA THR A 175 17.09 7.24 -0.47
C THR A 175 17.11 8.34 -1.53
N ASP A 176 17.50 9.57 -1.19
CA ASP A 176 18.04 10.45 -2.23
C ASP A 176 19.38 9.83 -2.61
N PRO A 177 19.53 9.20 -3.79
CA PRO A 177 20.84 8.74 -4.22
C PRO A 177 21.85 9.90 -4.19
N PHE A 178 21.40 11.16 -4.31
CA PHE A 178 22.27 12.33 -4.20
C PHE A 178 22.67 12.67 -2.75
N GLN A 179 21.80 12.51 -1.74
CA GLN A 179 22.23 12.64 -0.33
C GLN A 179 23.10 11.47 0.10
N GLU A 180 22.82 10.25 -0.38
CA GLU A 180 23.67 9.10 -0.13
C GLU A 180 25.04 9.28 -0.80
N LEU A 181 25.09 9.79 -2.04
CA LEU A 181 26.33 10.22 -2.70
C LEU A 181 27.04 11.35 -1.96
N ALA A 182 26.31 12.34 -1.43
CA ALA A 182 26.90 13.44 -0.65
C ALA A 182 27.48 12.93 0.68
N ARG A 183 26.81 11.99 1.35
CA ARG A 183 27.33 11.30 2.53
C ARG A 183 28.55 10.44 2.20
N MET A 184 28.55 9.74 1.06
CA MET A 184 29.70 8.98 0.57
C MET A 184 30.88 9.89 0.20
N GLN A 185 30.65 11.06 -0.41
CA GLN A 185 31.70 12.03 -0.71
C GLN A 185 32.28 12.66 0.56
N ASN A 186 31.43 13.06 1.51
CA ASN A 186 31.87 13.64 2.78
C ASN A 186 32.55 12.62 3.70
N GLY A 187 32.20 11.33 3.61
CA GLY A 187 32.89 10.26 4.33
C GLY A 187 34.28 9.92 3.78
N ARG A 188 34.60 10.29 2.53
CA ARG A 188 35.88 9.95 1.87
C ARG A 188 36.99 10.98 2.10
N THR A 189 36.66 12.19 2.53
CA THR A 189 37.62 13.29 2.74
C THR A 189 38.15 13.39 4.18
N GLY A 190 37.65 12.58 5.11
CA GLY A 190 38.04 12.59 6.54
C GLY A 190 39.23 11.72 6.93
N GLY A 191 39.95 11.14 5.97
CA GLY A 191 41.21 10.42 6.24
C GLY A 191 42.33 11.40 6.50
N ALA A 192 42.43 11.89 7.75
CA ALA A 192 43.55 12.69 8.22
C ALA A 192 44.88 11.99 7.90
N ARG A 193 45.53 12.44 6.83
CA ARG A 193 46.91 12.14 6.53
C ARG A 193 47.73 12.65 7.72
N PRO A 194 48.49 11.81 8.43
CA PRO A 194 49.34 12.29 9.53
C PRO A 194 50.35 13.28 8.94
N GLU A 195 50.26 14.53 9.38
CA GLU A 195 51.24 15.58 9.11
C GLU A 195 52.63 15.10 9.57
N PRO A 196 53.60 14.92 8.66
CA PRO A 196 54.98 14.72 9.08
C PRO A 196 55.52 16.09 9.52
N ALA A 197 55.71 16.23 10.83
CA ALA A 197 56.50 17.33 11.40
C ALA A 197 57.91 17.31 10.80
N LEU A 198 58.20 18.24 9.90
CA LEU A 198 59.55 18.49 9.40
C LEU A 198 59.94 19.94 9.67
N SER A 199 60.49 20.12 10.87
CA SER A 199 61.46 21.16 11.16
C SER A 199 62.74 20.88 10.39
N GLY A 200 63.27 21.89 9.68
CA GLY A 200 64.71 22.05 9.55
C GLY A 200 65.30 22.08 8.14
N LEU A 201 65.54 23.32 7.68
CA LEU A 201 66.78 23.82 7.07
C LEU A 201 67.25 23.29 5.70
N GLY A 202 67.59 24.27 4.86
CA GLY A 202 68.77 24.19 3.98
C GLY A 202 68.45 24.01 2.51
N GLY A 203 68.55 25.12 1.77
CA GLY A 203 68.20 25.16 0.36
C GLY A 203 69.12 24.41 -0.59
N ARG A 204 68.64 24.25 -1.83
CA ARG A 204 69.45 24.32 -3.04
C ARG A 204 68.53 24.40 -4.25
N GLU A 205 68.83 25.34 -5.14
CA GLU A 205 68.33 25.39 -6.51
C GLU A 205 68.78 24.14 -7.28
N MET A 206 67.87 23.49 -8.00
CA MET A 206 67.98 23.27 -9.46
C MET A 206 66.90 22.30 -9.99
N GLU A 207 66.59 22.57 -11.26
CA GLU A 207 66.08 21.67 -12.30
C GLU A 207 64.59 21.33 -12.36
N MET A 208 63.96 22.05 -13.32
CA MET A 208 62.84 21.59 -14.14
C MET A 208 63.07 20.18 -14.67
N GLN A 209 62.17 19.24 -14.34
CA GLN A 209 61.91 18.07 -15.19
C GLN A 209 60.41 17.77 -15.24
N SER A 210 59.89 18.00 -16.44
CA SER A 210 58.90 17.25 -17.20
C SER A 210 57.72 16.54 -16.53
N ALA A 211 56.57 16.95 -17.05
CA ALA A 211 55.28 16.31 -17.15
C ALA A 211 55.23 14.78 -17.26
N SER A 212 54.02 14.30 -16.92
CA SER A 212 53.38 13.02 -17.26
C SER A 212 53.58 11.94 -16.21
N GLN A 213 52.51 11.59 -15.48
CA GLN A 213 51.93 10.23 -15.40
C GLN A 213 50.60 10.32 -14.63
N ALA A 214 49.48 10.39 -15.35
CA ALA A 214 48.16 10.11 -14.78
C ALA A 214 48.00 8.59 -14.69
N SER A 215 48.02 8.04 -13.49
CA SER A 215 47.70 6.63 -13.23
C SER A 215 46.20 6.50 -12.97
N THR A 216 45.50 5.87 -13.90
CA THR A 216 44.13 5.38 -13.70
C THR A 216 44.17 4.11 -12.83
N PRO A 217 43.29 3.96 -11.84
CA PRO A 217 43.16 2.69 -11.13
C PRO A 217 42.36 1.69 -11.99
N SER A 218 43.01 0.58 -12.35
CA SER A 218 42.40 -0.60 -12.98
C SER A 218 41.35 -1.24 -12.07
N LEU A 219 40.16 -1.44 -12.63
CA LEU A 219 39.12 -2.35 -12.15
C LEU A 219 39.42 -3.76 -12.68
N VAL A 220 40.11 -4.58 -11.89
CA VAL A 220 40.07 -6.04 -12.01
C VAL A 220 40.21 -6.64 -10.61
N SER A 221 39.16 -7.27 -10.13
CA SER A 221 39.25 -8.33 -9.14
C SER A 221 38.10 -9.28 -9.40
N ASP A 222 38.37 -10.21 -10.31
CA ASP A 222 37.78 -11.53 -10.28
C ASP A 222 38.17 -12.19 -8.95
N ASN A 223 37.20 -12.72 -8.22
CA ASN A 223 37.46 -13.93 -7.45
C ASN A 223 36.23 -14.85 -7.43
N PRO A 224 36.41 -16.16 -7.67
CA PRO A 224 35.33 -17.10 -7.93
C PRO A 224 34.94 -17.92 -6.69
N THR A 225 33.79 -18.61 -6.83
CA THR A 225 33.45 -19.91 -6.23
C THR A 225 33.44 -20.06 -4.70
N SER A 226 32.23 -20.15 -4.14
CA SER A 226 31.91 -21.04 -3.01
C SER A 226 30.51 -21.61 -3.28
N THR A 227 30.44 -22.80 -3.87
CA THR A 227 30.26 -24.12 -3.21
C THR A 227 28.90 -24.25 -2.54
N ASP A 228 27.98 -24.89 -3.28
CA ASP A 228 27.10 -25.98 -2.87
C ASP A 228 26.85 -26.15 -1.37
N THR A 229 25.60 -25.95 -0.97
CA THR A 229 24.93 -26.76 0.05
C THR A 229 23.44 -26.77 -0.27
N ASP A 230 23.06 -27.66 -1.18
CA ASP A 230 21.70 -28.16 -1.30
C ASP A 230 21.37 -29.00 -0.06
N GLU A 231 20.78 -28.38 0.96
CA GLU A 231 20.05 -29.11 1.99
C GLU A 231 18.61 -29.33 1.53
N ALA A 232 18.41 -30.51 0.94
CA ALA A 232 17.11 -31.10 0.70
C ALA A 232 16.36 -31.27 2.03
N MET A 233 15.28 -30.51 2.21
CA MET A 233 14.34 -30.68 3.32
C MET A 233 13.51 -31.95 3.08
N SER A 234 14.02 -33.09 3.56
CA SER A 234 13.29 -34.35 3.67
C SER A 234 12.21 -34.20 4.74
N VAL A 235 10.95 -34.15 4.32
CA VAL A 235 9.79 -34.16 5.23
C VAL A 235 9.41 -35.61 5.51
N ASP A 236 9.93 -36.16 6.59
CA ASP A 236 9.46 -37.42 7.16
C ASP A 236 8.04 -37.22 7.69
N THR A 237 7.06 -37.73 6.93
CA THR A 237 5.65 -37.78 7.33
C THR A 237 5.43 -39.10 8.04
N GLU A 238 5.66 -39.15 9.35
CA GLU A 238 5.29 -40.31 10.17
C GLU A 238 3.77 -40.43 10.25
N VAL A 239 3.23 -41.36 9.46
CA VAL A 239 1.86 -41.85 9.55
C VAL A 239 1.72 -42.64 10.85
N ALA A 240 1.23 -41.97 11.90
CA ALA A 240 0.80 -42.62 13.12
C ALA A 240 -0.41 -43.52 12.80
N GLY A 241 -0.19 -44.83 12.93
CA GLY A 241 -1.18 -45.87 12.72
C GLY A 241 -2.42 -45.68 13.58
N GLY A 242 -3.58 -45.69 12.93
CA GLY A 242 -4.89 -45.68 13.56
C GLY A 242 -5.09 -46.94 14.41
N SER A 243 -5.36 -46.72 15.69
CA SER A 243 -6.07 -47.70 16.52
C SER A 243 -7.55 -47.37 16.47
N LEU A 244 -8.33 -48.22 15.79
CA LEU A 244 -9.78 -48.21 15.81
C LEU A 244 -10.30 -48.40 17.25
N PRO A 245 -11.21 -47.55 17.74
CA PRO A 245 -12.11 -47.94 18.83
C PRO A 245 -13.29 -48.75 18.27
N THR A 246 -13.51 -49.88 18.92
CA THR A 246 -14.60 -50.84 18.73
C THR A 246 -15.96 -50.18 19.02
N PRO A 247 -17.02 -50.41 18.22
CA PRO A 247 -18.34 -49.89 18.54
C PRO A 247 -18.96 -50.69 19.69
N THR A 248 -19.15 -50.04 20.83
CA THR A 248 -19.96 -50.58 21.93
C THR A 248 -21.43 -50.33 21.62
N SER A 249 -22.14 -51.43 21.43
CA SER A 249 -23.59 -51.53 21.39
C SER A 249 -24.28 -50.95 22.63
N GLY A 250 -25.37 -50.23 22.41
CA GLY A 250 -26.52 -50.22 23.32
C GLY A 250 -26.68 -48.98 24.20
N ALA A 251 -27.55 -48.08 23.77
CA ALA A 251 -28.60 -47.51 24.62
C ALA A 251 -29.58 -46.75 23.71
N ASP A 252 -30.79 -47.29 23.62
CA ASP A 252 -31.98 -46.61 23.10
C ASP A 252 -32.17 -45.27 23.85
N MET A 253 -32.26 -44.17 23.11
CA MET A 253 -32.83 -42.92 23.61
C MET A 253 -33.82 -42.42 22.59
N ASP A 254 -35.04 -42.30 23.08
CA ASP A 254 -36.28 -41.96 22.41
C ASP A 254 -36.18 -40.62 21.68
N ASP A 255 -36.46 -40.70 20.38
CA ASP A 255 -37.48 -39.94 19.64
C ASP A 255 -38.18 -38.81 20.43
N ASP A 256 -37.81 -37.57 20.13
CA ASP A 256 -38.68 -36.39 20.26
C ASP A 256 -38.39 -35.51 19.02
N GLU A 257 -39.06 -35.85 17.91
CA GLU A 257 -39.14 -35.01 16.71
C GLU A 257 -40.06 -33.81 17.01
N ASP A 258 -39.45 -32.65 17.30
CA ASP A 258 -40.16 -31.38 17.26
C ASP A 258 -40.35 -30.96 15.79
N ASP A 259 -41.53 -31.28 15.25
CA ASP A 259 -42.10 -30.74 14.01
C ASP A 259 -42.07 -29.21 14.02
N VAL A 260 -41.07 -28.62 13.36
CA VAL A 260 -41.09 -27.20 12.99
C VAL A 260 -41.84 -27.06 11.67
N ASP A 261 -43.13 -26.74 11.77
CA ASP A 261 -43.99 -26.28 10.67
C ASP A 261 -43.34 -25.07 9.96
N PHE A 262 -42.64 -25.32 8.87
CA PHE A 262 -42.20 -24.28 7.94
C PHE A 262 -43.40 -23.87 7.09
N GLU A 263 -44.02 -22.75 7.49
CA GLU A 263 -45.09 -22.08 6.76
C GLU A 263 -44.63 -21.72 5.33
N GLU A 264 -45.28 -22.31 4.35
CA GLU A 264 -45.07 -22.14 2.91
C GLU A 264 -45.36 -20.67 2.51
N VAL A 265 -44.30 -19.86 2.40
CA VAL A 265 -44.42 -18.49 1.90
C VAL A 265 -44.67 -18.54 0.40
N ALA A 266 -45.93 -18.30 0.01
CA ALA A 266 -46.37 -18.21 -1.38
C ALA A 266 -45.46 -17.26 -2.18
N ALA A 267 -44.81 -17.80 -3.21
CA ALA A 267 -44.03 -17.06 -4.17
C ALA A 267 -44.93 -16.09 -4.95
N ILE A 268 -44.82 -14.80 -4.65
CA ILE A 268 -45.38 -13.73 -5.45
C ILE A 268 -44.58 -13.70 -6.76
N SER A 269 -45.24 -14.06 -7.86
CA SER A 269 -44.67 -13.99 -9.21
C SER A 269 -44.49 -12.52 -9.64
N PRO A 270 -43.28 -12.03 -9.94
CA PRO A 270 -43.14 -10.80 -10.70
C PRO A 270 -43.31 -11.12 -12.19
N SER A 271 -44.47 -10.76 -12.74
CA SER A 271 -44.62 -10.60 -14.18
C SER A 271 -43.83 -9.36 -14.63
N SER A 272 -42.59 -9.56 -15.09
CA SER A 272 -41.91 -8.60 -15.96
C SER A 272 -41.37 -9.32 -17.20
N SER A 273 -42.10 -9.18 -18.29
CA SER A 273 -41.65 -9.53 -19.63
C SER A 273 -40.51 -8.61 -20.05
N HIS A 274 -39.28 -9.09 -19.95
CA HIS A 274 -38.10 -8.60 -20.67
C HIS A 274 -37.45 -9.82 -21.34
N PRO A 275 -37.06 -9.75 -22.63
CA PRO A 275 -36.37 -10.85 -23.29
C PRO A 275 -34.94 -10.95 -22.72
N GLN A 276 -34.73 -11.86 -21.77
CA GLN A 276 -33.38 -12.27 -21.37
C GLN A 276 -32.77 -13.11 -22.50
N GLN A 277 -31.77 -12.55 -23.17
CA GLN A 277 -30.81 -13.35 -23.93
C GLN A 277 -30.02 -14.19 -22.94
N HIS A 278 -30.32 -15.49 -22.87
CA HIS A 278 -29.48 -16.45 -22.17
C HIS A 278 -28.13 -16.55 -22.90
N HIS A 279 -27.11 -15.87 -22.39
CA HIS A 279 -25.73 -16.21 -22.72
C HIS A 279 -25.41 -17.55 -22.05
N VAL A 280 -25.38 -18.61 -22.85
CA VAL A 280 -24.84 -19.91 -22.46
C VAL A 280 -23.34 -19.69 -22.22
N LEU A 281 -22.92 -19.71 -20.96
CA LEU A 281 -21.50 -19.69 -20.61
C LEU A 281 -20.88 -21.01 -21.07
N SER A 282 -19.76 -20.92 -21.78
CA SER A 282 -19.03 -22.09 -22.26
C SER A 282 -18.43 -22.84 -21.07
N ASP A 283 -18.87 -24.09 -20.86
CA ASP A 283 -18.25 -24.98 -19.89
C ASP A 283 -16.82 -25.32 -20.35
N ALA A 284 -15.85 -25.05 -19.47
CA ALA A 284 -14.46 -25.43 -19.65
C ALA A 284 -14.10 -26.47 -18.58
N TYR A 285 -13.45 -27.55 -18.98
CA TYR A 285 -12.88 -28.52 -18.05
C TYR A 285 -11.40 -28.73 -18.35
N ALA A 286 -10.63 -29.04 -17.32
CA ALA A 286 -9.20 -29.33 -17.42
C ALA A 286 -8.98 -30.82 -17.21
N ASP A 287 -8.11 -31.42 -18.03
CA ASP A 287 -7.67 -32.79 -17.82
C ASP A 287 -6.69 -32.87 -16.63
N GLU A 288 -6.57 -34.07 -16.04
CA GLU A 288 -5.61 -34.32 -14.97
C GLU A 288 -4.17 -34.03 -15.45
N PRO A 289 -3.32 -33.41 -14.61
CA PRO A 289 -1.98 -33.00 -15.02
C PRO A 289 -1.12 -34.22 -15.37
N SER A 290 -0.41 -34.12 -16.50
CA SER A 290 0.55 -35.12 -16.93
C SER A 290 1.75 -35.18 -15.99
N ALA A 291 2.52 -36.27 -16.03
CA ALA A 291 3.67 -36.51 -15.14
C ALA A 291 4.80 -35.47 -15.28
N ASP A 292 4.79 -34.67 -16.34
CA ASP A 292 5.69 -33.53 -16.57
C ASP A 292 5.14 -32.19 -16.05
N GLY A 293 3.96 -32.19 -15.42
CA GLY A 293 3.29 -31.01 -14.88
C GLY A 293 2.49 -30.21 -15.92
N SER A 294 2.39 -30.68 -17.17
CA SER A 294 1.56 -30.03 -18.18
C SER A 294 0.08 -30.44 -18.02
N PHE A 295 -0.84 -29.50 -18.27
CA PHE A 295 -2.27 -29.79 -18.34
C PHE A 295 -2.90 -29.05 -19.52
N GLN A 296 -3.98 -29.60 -20.06
CA GLN A 296 -4.73 -29.02 -21.17
C GLN A 296 -6.15 -28.68 -20.70
N ILE A 297 -6.62 -27.50 -21.09
CA ILE A 297 -7.98 -27.04 -20.84
C ILE A 297 -8.78 -27.19 -22.12
N HIS A 298 -9.86 -27.95 -22.06
CA HIS A 298 -10.78 -28.16 -23.17
C HIS A 298 -12.02 -27.29 -22.98
N PHE A 299 -12.34 -26.49 -23.99
CA PHE A 299 -13.57 -25.70 -24.05
C PHE A 299 -14.59 -26.46 -24.90
N THR A 300 -15.70 -26.87 -24.30
CA THR A 300 -16.82 -27.44 -25.06
C THR A 300 -17.77 -26.31 -25.45
N GLY A 301 -17.53 -25.72 -26.61
CA GLY A 301 -18.33 -24.61 -27.12
C GLY A 301 -17.63 -23.83 -28.24
N VAL A 302 -18.19 -22.67 -28.60
CA VAL A 302 -17.53 -21.74 -29.52
C VAL A 302 -16.21 -21.31 -28.88
N PRO A 303 -15.05 -21.51 -29.55
CA PRO A 303 -13.75 -21.18 -28.96
C PRO A 303 -13.71 -19.69 -28.61
N PRO A 304 -13.14 -19.30 -27.46
CA PRO A 304 -12.96 -17.90 -27.14
C PRO A 304 -12.13 -17.23 -28.25
N PRO A 305 -12.41 -15.97 -28.60
CA PRO A 305 -11.64 -15.26 -29.61
C PRO A 305 -10.17 -15.24 -29.18
N THR A 306 -9.34 -15.97 -29.92
CA THR A 306 -7.90 -15.96 -29.71
C THR A 306 -7.41 -14.56 -30.05
N MET A 307 -6.78 -13.89 -29.09
CA MET A 307 -6.00 -12.68 -29.35
C MET A 307 -4.75 -13.09 -30.15
N GLN A 308 -4.92 -13.27 -31.46
CA GLN A 308 -3.83 -13.22 -32.42
C GLN A 308 -3.57 -11.75 -32.71
N ASP A 309 -2.36 -11.31 -32.38
CA ASP A 309 -1.67 -10.12 -32.85
C ASP A 309 -2.52 -9.09 -33.60
N GLY A 310 -3.01 -8.10 -32.87
CA GLY A 310 -3.16 -6.72 -33.36
C GLY A 310 -4.09 -6.43 -34.55
N GLU A 311 -4.84 -7.40 -35.10
CA GLU A 311 -5.76 -7.15 -36.21
C GLU A 311 -7.20 -7.48 -35.84
N LEU A 312 -7.96 -6.43 -35.52
CA LEU A 312 -9.40 -6.47 -35.39
C LEU A 312 -10.03 -6.81 -36.75
N SER A 313 -10.29 -8.09 -37.00
CA SER A 313 -11.14 -8.53 -38.11
C SER A 313 -12.60 -8.24 -37.78
N LEU A 314 -13.09 -7.07 -38.19
CA LEU A 314 -14.52 -6.77 -38.22
C LEU A 314 -15.21 -7.62 -39.31
N GLN A 315 -16.13 -8.49 -38.87
CA GLN A 315 -17.04 -9.22 -39.76
C GLN A 315 -18.07 -8.26 -40.36
N GLN A 316 -17.67 -7.53 -41.41
CA GLN A 316 -18.54 -7.05 -42.49
C GLN A 316 -17.70 -6.22 -43.48
N GLY A 317 -17.05 -6.90 -44.41
CA GLY A 317 -17.06 -6.58 -45.85
C GLY A 317 -16.69 -5.20 -46.39
N GLU A 318 -16.30 -4.20 -45.59
CA GLU A 318 -15.87 -2.89 -46.08
C GLU A 318 -14.67 -2.39 -45.26
N THR A 319 -13.48 -2.55 -45.82
CA THR A 319 -12.26 -1.90 -45.30
C THR A 319 -12.23 -0.45 -45.79
N PRO A 320 -12.29 0.57 -44.92
CA PRO A 320 -11.86 1.90 -45.30
C PRO A 320 -10.33 1.89 -45.38
N ILE A 321 -9.81 2.10 -46.59
CA ILE A 321 -8.38 2.33 -46.82
C ILE A 321 -8.03 3.66 -46.15
N VAL A 322 -7.59 3.61 -44.89
CA VAL A 322 -6.92 4.73 -44.24
C VAL A 322 -5.45 4.61 -44.60
N GLY A 323 -5.05 5.36 -45.63
CA GLY A 323 -3.67 5.45 -46.07
C GLY A 323 -2.77 5.97 -44.95
N GLN A 324 -1.97 5.09 -44.35
CA GLN A 324 -0.80 5.47 -43.58
C GLN A 324 0.27 6.00 -44.55
N GLN A 325 0.17 7.29 -44.88
CA GLN A 325 1.27 8.05 -45.47
C GLN A 325 1.33 9.43 -44.84
N ARG A 326 1.96 9.51 -43.67
CA ARG A 326 2.82 10.65 -43.31
C ARG A 326 3.63 10.27 -42.09
N GLY A 327 4.95 10.16 -42.29
CA GLY A 327 5.89 10.06 -41.19
C GLY A 327 5.68 11.24 -40.25
N PHE A 328 5.68 10.95 -38.96
CA PHE A 328 5.72 11.93 -37.89
C PHE A 328 7.08 12.64 -37.99
N ASP A 329 7.07 13.91 -38.37
CA ASP A 329 8.27 14.75 -38.50
C ASP A 329 8.37 15.64 -37.25
N PRO A 330 9.14 15.23 -36.23
CA PRO A 330 9.16 15.87 -34.91
C PRO A 330 9.69 17.31 -34.92
N ASP A 331 10.27 17.76 -36.02
CA ASP A 331 10.87 19.09 -36.15
C ASP A 331 9.88 20.14 -36.70
N SER A 332 8.66 19.75 -37.07
CA SER A 332 7.67 20.63 -37.72
C SER A 332 6.70 21.34 -36.77
N GLU A 333 6.60 20.91 -35.51
CA GLU A 333 5.66 21.49 -34.52
C GLU A 333 6.29 22.47 -33.52
N TYR A 334 7.61 22.68 -33.57
CA TYR A 334 8.27 23.72 -32.78
C TYR A 334 8.96 24.73 -33.70
N PRO A 335 8.22 25.70 -34.28
CA PRO A 335 8.88 26.88 -34.83
C PRO A 335 9.64 27.53 -33.68
N LEU A 336 10.97 27.39 -33.69
CA LEU A 336 11.90 28.15 -32.87
C LEU A 336 11.60 29.63 -33.14
N SER A 337 10.80 30.24 -32.27
CA SER A 337 10.68 31.68 -32.20
C SER A 337 12.01 32.20 -31.66
N GLU A 338 12.94 32.46 -32.59
CA GLU A 338 14.08 33.36 -32.40
C GLU A 338 13.52 34.77 -32.15
N GLU A 339 12.84 34.97 -31.02
CA GLU A 339 12.49 36.29 -30.53
C GLU A 339 13.73 36.82 -29.78
N GLU A 340 14.59 37.44 -30.59
CA GLU A 340 15.73 38.25 -30.20
C GLU A 340 15.23 39.40 -29.31
N GLY A 341 15.11 39.12 -28.01
CA GLY A 341 14.70 40.07 -26.98
C GLY A 341 15.83 41.06 -26.67
N ASP A 342 15.54 42.33 -26.96
CA ASP A 342 16.35 43.50 -26.64
C ASP A 342 16.88 43.49 -25.18
N PRO A 343 18.15 43.88 -24.95
CA PRO A 343 18.66 44.07 -23.60
C PRO A 343 17.97 45.28 -22.95
N ILE A 344 17.04 45.03 -22.04
CA ILE A 344 16.42 46.08 -21.21
C ILE A 344 17.53 46.77 -20.40
N GLY A 345 17.77 48.02 -20.78
CA GLY A 345 18.72 48.92 -20.13
C GLY A 345 18.39 49.13 -18.66
N GLY A 346 19.44 49.13 -17.86
CA GLY A 346 19.39 49.32 -16.43
C GLY A 346 18.74 50.65 -16.04
N ASN A 347 17.86 50.57 -15.04
CA ASN A 347 17.55 51.70 -14.19
C ASN A 347 17.90 51.32 -12.76
N ALA A 348 19.06 51.80 -12.33
CA ALA A 348 19.49 51.80 -10.96
C ALA A 348 18.55 52.70 -10.15
N VAL A 349 17.56 52.11 -9.49
CA VAL A 349 16.81 52.76 -8.41
C VAL A 349 17.42 52.28 -7.10
N THR A 350 18.41 53.04 -6.65
CA THR A 350 18.89 53.06 -5.28
C THR A 350 17.85 53.75 -4.41
N GLY A 351 17.15 52.99 -3.57
CA GLY A 351 16.11 53.54 -2.70
C GLY A 351 15.76 52.56 -1.59
N ALA A 352 16.55 52.61 -0.53
CA ALA A 352 16.42 51.88 0.72
C ALA A 352 14.97 51.78 1.24
N ASN A 353 14.52 50.54 1.40
CA ASN A 353 13.69 50.08 2.52
C ASN A 353 13.75 48.55 2.52
N GLU A 354 14.87 48.02 3.00
CA GLU A 354 15.03 46.62 3.39
C GLU A 354 14.28 46.39 4.72
N GLU A 355 12.96 46.55 4.71
CA GLU A 355 12.13 45.94 5.74
C GLU A 355 11.81 44.53 5.26
N ASP A 356 12.74 43.63 5.58
CA ASP A 356 12.60 42.22 6.01
C ASP A 356 11.23 41.54 5.79
N ALA A 357 10.67 41.70 4.59
CA ALA A 357 9.58 40.91 4.07
C ALA A 357 10.20 39.60 3.62
N THR A 358 10.46 38.73 4.60
CA THR A 358 10.47 37.30 4.37
C THR A 358 9.06 36.89 3.98
N GLU A 359 8.63 37.31 2.78
CA GLU A 359 7.57 36.67 2.04
C GLU A 359 8.09 35.25 1.79
N THR A 360 7.82 34.37 2.74
CA THR A 360 7.87 32.93 2.53
C THR A 360 6.94 32.66 1.37
N GLU A 361 7.55 32.60 0.18
CA GLU A 361 6.95 32.56 -1.15
C GLU A 361 6.03 31.34 -1.36
N ASP A 362 6.08 30.37 -0.46
CA ASP A 362 5.09 29.31 -0.38
C ASP A 362 3.93 29.76 0.51
N GLY A 363 2.90 30.33 -0.11
CA GLY A 363 1.63 30.74 0.54
C GLY A 363 0.82 29.60 1.17
N MET A 364 1.43 28.47 1.52
CA MET A 364 0.81 27.42 2.31
C MET A 364 1.06 27.68 3.79
N GLU A 365 -0.02 27.74 4.57
CA GLU A 365 0.04 28.03 6.00
C GLU A 365 0.97 27.03 6.73
N GLU A 366 1.88 27.54 7.56
CA GLU A 366 2.74 26.76 8.45
C GLU A 366 1.94 25.74 9.29
N SER A 367 0.68 26.09 9.60
CA SER A 367 -0.33 25.21 10.18
C SER A 367 -0.51 23.89 9.42
N THR A 368 -0.63 23.93 8.09
CA THR A 368 -0.81 22.74 7.25
C THR A 368 0.42 21.85 7.29
N ARG A 369 1.61 22.46 7.23
CA ARG A 369 2.89 21.76 7.37
C ARG A 369 2.98 20.99 8.69
N ASP A 370 2.60 21.63 9.79
CA ASP A 370 2.60 20.99 11.11
C ASP A 370 1.49 19.96 11.29
N ARG A 371 0.37 20.07 10.56
CA ARG A 371 -0.64 19.01 10.49
C ARG A 371 -0.10 17.78 9.77
N VAL A 372 0.57 17.95 8.63
CA VAL A 372 1.19 16.82 7.88
C VAL A 372 2.23 16.09 8.74
N LYS A 373 3.08 16.81 9.48
CA LYS A 373 4.04 16.19 10.42
C LYS A 373 3.38 15.30 11.47
N ARG A 374 2.22 15.71 11.98
CA ARG A 374 1.47 15.01 13.03
C ARG A 374 0.63 13.83 12.52
N VAL A 375 0.50 13.66 11.20
CA VAL A 375 -0.19 12.50 10.61
C VAL A 375 0.54 11.22 11.02
N PHE A 376 -0.20 10.29 11.63
CA PHE A 376 0.29 9.01 12.17
C PHE A 376 1.38 9.09 13.25
N GLU A 377 1.59 10.25 13.87
CA GLU A 377 2.64 10.42 14.90
C GLU A 377 2.45 9.43 16.07
N ARG A 378 1.22 9.21 16.52
CA ARG A 378 0.94 8.30 17.64
C ARG A 378 1.22 6.85 17.26
N THR A 379 0.87 6.45 16.04
CA THR A 379 1.17 5.12 15.49
C THR A 379 2.67 4.89 15.42
N GLU A 380 3.45 5.86 14.92
CA GLU A 380 4.91 5.79 14.85
C GLU A 380 5.54 5.67 16.25
N GLN A 381 5.06 6.44 17.23
CA GLN A 381 5.50 6.34 18.62
C GLN A 381 5.28 4.93 19.19
N VAL A 382 4.09 4.35 19.01
CA VAL A 382 3.79 2.99 19.50
C VAL A 382 4.63 1.93 18.78
N LEU A 383 4.91 2.11 17.49
CA LEU A 383 5.79 1.21 16.74
C LEU A 383 7.24 1.27 17.24
N ALA A 384 7.74 2.47 17.58
CA ALA A 384 9.05 2.64 18.19
C ALA A 384 9.12 2.02 19.60
N GLU A 385 8.09 2.20 20.42
CA GLU A 385 7.95 1.52 21.72
C GLU A 385 8.01 0.00 21.56
N LEU A 386 7.24 -0.57 20.63
CA LEU A 386 7.23 -2.00 20.33
C LEU A 386 8.59 -2.54 19.88
N ARG A 387 9.32 -1.76 19.08
CA ARG A 387 10.68 -2.12 18.63
C ARG A 387 11.67 -2.13 19.80
N SER A 388 11.60 -1.13 20.67
CA SER A 388 12.45 -1.05 21.86
C SER A 388 12.18 -2.21 22.83
N ALA A 389 10.90 -2.60 23.00
CA ALA A 389 10.50 -3.71 23.85
C ALA A 389 10.89 -5.09 23.29
N GLN A 390 11.08 -5.22 21.98
CA GLN A 390 11.55 -6.47 21.35
C GLN A 390 13.08 -6.61 21.40
N ALA A 391 13.80 -5.50 21.51
CA ALA A 391 15.27 -5.48 21.60
C ALA A 391 15.80 -5.69 23.04
N ALA A 392 14.97 -5.42 24.05
CA ALA A 392 15.23 -5.67 25.45
C ALA A 392 14.87 -7.11 25.83
#